data_AF-A0A7Y5FA25-F1
#
_entry.id   AF-A0A7Y5FA25-F1
#
_cell.length_a   1.000
_cell.length_b   1.000
_cell.length_c   1.000
_cell.angle_alpha   90.00
_cell.angle_beta   90.00
_cell.angle_gamma   90.00
#
_symmetry.space_group_name_H-M   'P 1'
#
loop_
_entity.id
_entity.type
_entity.pdbx_description
1 polymer ?
#
loop_
_entity_poly.entity_id
_entity_poly.type
_entity_poly.pdbx_seq_one_letter_code
_entity_poly.pdbx_strand_id
1 'polypeptide(L)' 'MEPEQVDHTKRDAETFLIIGGFVLLLAIPVGLGHFWEWHSRHAQIVNLFATAALFVVGAGMVWRGFALLKRVKR' A
#
# COMPACT_ATOMS: atom_id res chain seq x y z
N MET A 1 17.47 -18.47 -20.87
CA MET A 1 16.88 -18.01 -19.60
C MET A 1 15.38 -18.18 -19.74
N GLU A 2 14.79 -18.97 -18.85
CA GLU A 2 13.44 -19.51 -19.00
C GLU A 2 12.36 -18.42 -19.00
N PRO A 3 11.39 -18.47 -19.93
CA PRO A 3 10.28 -17.52 -19.99
C PRO A 3 9.40 -17.53 -18.73
N GLU A 4 9.44 -18.60 -17.94
CA GLU A 4 8.65 -18.79 -16.72
C GLU A 4 9.03 -17.79 -15.60
N GLN A 5 10.31 -17.46 -15.44
CA GLN A 5 10.75 -16.53 -14.39
C GLN A 5 10.32 -15.07 -14.64
N VAL A 6 10.21 -14.69 -15.91
CA VAL A 6 9.76 -13.35 -16.31
C VAL A 6 8.27 -13.18 -16.03
N ASP A 7 7.47 -14.23 -16.26
CA ASP A 7 6.02 -14.20 -16.02
C ASP A 7 5.68 -14.12 -14.53
N HIS A 8 6.37 -14.90 -13.69
CA HIS A 8 6.22 -14.81 -12.23
C HIS A 8 6.57 -13.42 -11.68
N THR A 9 7.67 -12.82 -12.14
CA THR A 9 8.10 -11.49 -11.67
C THR A 9 7.08 -10.41 -12.05
N LYS A 10 6.46 -10.52 -13.23
CA LYS A 10 5.42 -9.58 -13.68
C LYS A 10 4.16 -9.71 -12.83
N ARG A 11 3.69 -10.94 -12.59
CA ARG A 11 2.50 -11.21 -11.77
C ARG A 11 2.69 -10.75 -10.32
N ASP A 12 3.87 -10.95 -9.76
CA ASP A 12 4.19 -10.47 -8.42
C ASP A 12 4.16 -8.94 -8.35
N ALA A 13 4.71 -8.27 -9.36
CA ALA A 13 4.69 -6.81 -9.44
C ALA A 13 3.27 -6.25 -9.56
N GLU A 14 2.40 -6.86 -10.37
CA GLU A 14 0.97 -6.52 -10.46
C GLU A 14 0.27 -6.75 -9.11
N THR A 15 0.56 -7.86 -8.44
CA THR A 15 0.03 -8.18 -7.12
C THR A 15 0.43 -7.12 -6.08
N PHE A 16 1.70 -6.70 -6.06
CA PHE A 16 2.18 -5.63 -5.18
C PHE A 16 1.47 -4.30 -5.43
N LEU A 17 1.23 -3.94 -6.69
CA LEU A 17 0.48 -2.73 -7.04
C LEU A 17 -0.98 -2.80 -6.59
N ILE A 18 -1.65 -3.92 -6.83
CA ILE A 18 -3.07 -4.09 -6.47
C ILE A 18 -3.24 -4.06 -4.95
N ILE A 19 -2.46 -4.86 -4.22
CA ILE A 19 -2.55 -4.93 -2.76
C ILE A 19 -2.10 -3.60 -2.14
N GLY A 20 -0.99 -3.04 -2.61
CA GLY A 20 -0.51 -1.75 -2.11
C GLY A 20 -1.52 -0.62 -2.35
N GLY A 21 -2.12 -0.56 -3.54
CA GLY A 21 -3.18 0.39 -3.86
C GLY A 21 -4.43 0.20 -3.01
N PHE A 22 -4.84 -1.05 -2.75
CA PHE A 22 -5.95 -1.35 -1.86
C PHE A 22 -5.68 -0.91 -0.41
N VAL A 23 -4.48 -1.16 0.11
CA VAL A 23 -4.07 -0.70 1.45
C VAL A 23 -4.10 0.83 1.54
N LEU A 24 -3.65 1.53 0.50
CA LEU A 24 -3.76 2.99 0.43
C LEU A 24 -5.20 3.48 0.42
N LEU A 25 -6.10 2.79 -0.29
CA LEU A 25 -7.53 3.10 -0.26
C LEU A 25 -8.13 2.92 1.14
N LEU A 26 -7.71 1.90 1.89
CA LEU A 26 -8.13 1.71 3.28
C LEU A 26 -7.58 2.77 4.23
N ALA A 27 -6.41 3.35 3.94
CA ALA A 27 -5.88 4.45 4.74
C ALA A 27 -6.78 5.69 4.72
N ILE A 28 -7.57 5.90 3.66
CA ILE A 28 -8.47 7.06 3.53
C ILE A 28 -9.58 7.08 4.60
N PRO A 29 -10.46 6.07 4.73
CA PRO A 29 -11.50 6.07 5.75
C PRO A 29 -10.93 6.03 7.18
N VAL A 30 -9.78 5.36 7.39
CA VAL A 30 -9.10 5.35 8.70
C VAL A 30 -8.60 6.76 9.06
N GLY A 31 -8.05 7.48 8.07
CA GLY A 31 -7.65 8.88 8.22
C GLY A 31 -8.84 9.80 8.45
N LEU A 32 -9.98 9.56 7.81
CA LEU A 32 -11.22 10.30 8.09
C LEU A 32 -11.73 10.05 9.51
N GLY A 33 -11.53 8.85 10.06
CA GLY A 33 -11.84 8.54 11.46
C GLY A 33 -11.10 9.43 12.44
N HIS A 34 -9.86 9.83 12.13
CA HIS A 34 -9.10 10.80 12.93
C HIS A 34 -9.83 12.15 13.04
N PHE A 35 -10.44 12.63 11.95
CA PHE A 35 -11.18 13.91 11.95
C PHE A 35 -12.58 13.80 12.56
N TRP A 36 -13.22 12.62 12.49
CA TRP A 36 -14.57 12.41 13.00
C TRP A 36 -14.60 12.25 14.53
N GLU A 37 -13.61 11.59 15.12
CA GLU A 37 -13.54 11.31 16.56
C GLU A 37 -12.91 12.46 17.37
N TRP A 38 -13.41 13.69 17.18
CA TRP A 38 -12.85 14.87 17.86
C TRP A 38 -12.91 14.81 19.40
N HIS A 39 -13.86 14.04 19.95
CA HIS A 39 -14.11 13.96 21.39
C HIS A 39 -13.17 12.99 22.14
N SER A 40 -12.53 12.04 21.44
CA SER A 40 -11.66 11.04 22.06
C SER A 40 -10.22 11.20 21.58
N ARG A 41 -9.35 11.75 22.45
CA ARG A 41 -7.91 11.87 22.16
C ARG A 41 -7.26 10.51 21.89
N HIS A 42 -7.71 9.46 22.58
CA HIS A 42 -7.19 8.11 22.37
C HIS A 42 -7.47 7.62 20.94
N ALA A 43 -8.71 7.81 20.48
CA ALA A 43 -9.14 7.34 19.17
C ALA A 43 -8.47 8.12 18.03
N GLN A 44 -8.28 9.43 18.20
CA GLN A 44 -7.47 10.25 17.28
C GLN A 44 -6.04 9.74 17.12
N ILE A 45 -5.36 9.42 18.22
CA ILE A 45 -3.99 8.93 18.21
C ILE A 45 -3.93 7.58 17.49
N VAL A 46 -4.84 6.67 17.81
CA VAL A 46 -4.90 5.35 17.16
C VAL A 46 -5.15 5.49 15.66
N ASN A 47 -6.12 6.30 15.24
CA ASN A 47 -6.42 6.53 13.83
C ASN A 47 -5.25 7.18 13.09
N LEU A 48 -4.52 8.11 13.73
CA LEU A 48 -3.33 8.73 13.17
C LEU A 48 -2.22 7.71 12.91
N PHE A 49 -1.89 6.89 13.92
CA PHE A 49 -0.85 5.85 13.77
C PHE A 49 -1.26 4.75 12.80
N ALA A 50 -2.53 4.32 12.83
CA ALA A 50 -3.05 3.34 11.89
C ALA A 50 -2.99 3.85 10.46
N THR A 51 -3.42 5.10 10.22
CA THR A 51 -3.34 5.74 8.89
C THR A 51 -1.90 5.85 8.43
N ALA A 52 -0.98 6.29 9.29
CA ALA A 52 0.44 6.38 8.95
C ALA A 52 1.04 5.02 8.61
N ALA A 53 0.74 3.97 9.38
CA ALA A 53 1.20 2.61 9.12
C ALA A 53 0.66 2.07 7.80
N LEU A 54 -0.65 2.21 7.55
CA LEU A 54 -1.28 1.80 6.29
C LEU A 54 -0.69 2.56 5.11
N PHE A 55 -0.45 3.86 5.25
CA PHE A 55 0.16 4.66 4.19
C PHE A 55 1.59 4.21 3.88
N VAL A 56 2.43 4.00 4.90
CA VAL A 56 3.82 3.54 4.71
C VAL A 56 3.87 2.17 4.05
N VAL A 57 3.05 1.22 4.52
CA VAL A 57 3.01 -0.14 3.97
C VAL A 57 2.47 -0.12 2.54
N GLY A 58 1.33 0.54 2.31
CA GLY A 58 0.71 0.65 0.99
C GLY A 58 1.63 1.33 -0.03
N ALA A 59 2.22 2.47 0.34
CA ALA A 59 3.17 3.19 -0.52
C ALA A 59 4.43 2.36 -0.80
N GLY A 60 4.97 1.66 0.20
CA GLY A 60 6.12 0.77 0.03
C GLY A 60 5.85 -0.38 -0.93
N MET A 61 4.66 -0.99 -0.86
CA MET A 61 4.23 -2.05 -1.77
C MET A 61 4.06 -1.51 -3.20
N VAL A 62 3.38 -0.37 -3.36
CA VAL A 62 3.20 0.26 -4.67
C VAL A 62 4.55 0.62 -5.29
N TRP A 63 5.45 1.22 -4.51
CA TRP A 63 6.81 1.56 -4.96
C TRP A 63 7.56 0.31 -5.43
N ARG A 64 7.56 -0.76 -4.64
CA ARG A 64 8.21 -2.03 -5.04
C ARG A 64 7.59 -2.63 -6.30
N GLY A 65 6.26 -2.62 -6.42
CA GLY A 65 5.55 -3.07 -7.62
C GLY A 65 6.02 -2.30 -8.87
N PHE A 66 6.09 -0.97 -8.80
CA PHE A 66 6.63 -0.15 -9.90
C PHE A 66 8.09 -0.45 -10.21
N ALA A 67 8.93 -0.63 -9.18
CA ALA A 67 10.34 -0.96 -9.36
C ALA A 67 10.53 -2.32 -10.06
N LEU A 68 9.71 -3.32 -9.72
CA LEU A 68 9.73 -4.63 -10.36
C LEU A 68 9.23 -4.57 -11.81
N LEU A 69 8.12 -3.89 -12.07
CA LEU A 69 7.62 -3.67 -13.44
C LEU A 69 8.66 -2.98 -14.33
N LYS A 70 9.37 -1.99 -13.79
CA LYS A 70 10.44 -1.28 -14.53
C LYS A 70 11.63 -2.19 -14.84
N ARG A 71 11.92 -3.19 -14.00
CA ARG A 71 12.97 -4.19 -14.24
C ARG A 71 12.54 -5.22 -15.29
N VAL A 72 11.28 -5.65 -15.28
CA VAL A 72 10.75 -6.60 -16.27
C VAL A 72 10.63 -5.99 -17.68
N LYS A 73 10.45 -4.66 -17.77
CA LYS A 73 10.37 -3.94 -19.05
C LYS A 73 11.75 -3.66 -19.70
N ARG A 74 12.86 -3.86 -18.97
CA ARG A 74 14.24 -3.71 -19.48
C ARG A 74 14.78 -5.05 -19.93
#